data_AF-A0A6A4DL57-F1
#
_entry.id   AF-A0A6A4DL57-F1
#
_cell.length_a   1.000
_cell.length_b   1.000
_cell.length_c   1.000
_cell.angle_alpha   90.00
_cell.angle_beta   90.00
_cell.angle_gamma   90.00
#
_symmetry.space_group_name_H-M   'P 1'
#
loop_
_entity.id
_entity.type
_entity.pdbx_description
1 polymer ?
#
loop_
_entity_poly.entity_id
_entity_poly.type
_entity_poly.pdbx_seq_one_letter_code
_entity_poly.pdbx_strand_id
1 'polypeptide(L)'
;MEMMSGMMGPTAPAQWTQLWGLAFGSAGSQPMRRSAHAVAAFEDNLYTFGGISTNALDQDIEYNDTWVFDLVERQWSEVQVGDNRPSNRFHHAGVLHTNTSVNEFVVFGGLSLLAAETDQTTPTTANSVPVVQYNEVWRLSLTENTPKWTMDPAPSKSGNAPDARSEAGIVIHNDYLYMFGGIAYDEKGEDAPVDFNDLWRYDLATYTWMKVEPAGNLQPPTRFSHSVALLQDEDENGEAYLLAYSGRHLMLSSWTLLDDIWVYNFNSNVWTAVTPSSDVPRAYTSIVTTKGVDIWFFGGYYKSQRSSSGYVYDDIVLGKFDLKNMAMQARQAVIESDEASPPLRYNHRAALWREDSMVIYGGSYQSQLGDVWVYNTTNAVTTQVTDNTLPLDPESLVYVLGAFIITVVFVLLVLLLRWRRADRRNVRAAQMRGAAVVRGVTKERLEQLRITKYSRAERNPQAPTEQLNPADGGSTESDDLCPICLIEFEDGEDVRNLPCKHIFHVGCIDEWFKRNTSCPMCKSNVDLDAVDITVETPPATRGGAVVTPVS
;
A
#
# COMPACT_ATOMS: atom_id res chain seq x y z
N MET A 1 26.66 49.82 50.23
CA MET A 1 25.55 49.04 49.66
C MET A 1 25.34 49.55 48.25
N GLU A 2 25.97 48.89 47.28
CA GLU A 2 25.55 48.86 45.88
C GLU A 2 26.36 47.73 45.24
N MET A 3 25.68 46.62 45.00
CA MET A 3 26.25 45.44 44.35
C MET A 3 26.33 45.74 42.86
N MET A 4 27.54 45.70 42.30
CA MET A 4 27.72 45.64 40.85
C MET A 4 27.18 44.31 40.36
N SER A 5 25.96 44.33 39.82
CA SER A 5 25.42 43.27 38.99
C SER A 5 26.26 43.20 37.72
N GLY A 6 26.95 42.08 37.52
CA GLY A 6 27.62 41.77 36.27
C GLY A 6 26.58 41.63 35.16
N MET A 7 26.70 42.49 34.15
CA MET A 7 26.01 42.33 32.88
C MET A 7 26.50 41.03 32.23
N MET A 8 25.72 39.96 32.33
CA MET A 8 25.78 38.89 31.33
C MET A 8 25.23 39.49 30.03
N GLY A 9 26.10 39.65 29.03
CA GLY A 9 25.65 39.91 27.66
C GLY A 9 24.74 38.77 27.17
N PRO A 10 23.97 38.99 26.08
CA PRO A 10 23.16 37.93 25.51
C PRO A 10 24.04 36.73 25.16
N THR A 11 23.75 35.58 25.77
CA THR A 11 24.38 34.31 25.44
C THR A 11 24.09 33.99 23.98
N ALA A 12 25.13 33.84 23.16
CA ALA A 12 24.98 33.43 21.77
C ALA A 12 24.24 32.08 21.70
N PRO A 13 23.30 31.90 20.75
CA PRO A 13 22.60 30.64 20.56
C PRO A 13 23.58 29.52 20.22
N ALA A 14 23.29 28.30 20.70
CA ALA A 14 24.11 27.13 20.41
C ALA A 14 24.35 26.93 18.90
N GLN A 15 25.61 26.71 18.54
CA GLN A 15 26.04 26.43 17.18
C GLN A 15 26.64 25.04 17.10
N TRP A 16 26.59 24.47 15.90
CA TRP A 16 27.36 23.29 15.55
C TRP A 16 28.86 23.63 15.51
N THR A 17 29.68 22.68 15.94
CA THR A 17 31.14 22.76 15.84
C THR A 17 31.67 21.53 15.13
N GLN A 18 32.38 21.73 14.02
CA GLN A 18 33.06 20.63 13.34
C GLN A 18 34.30 20.23 14.14
N LEU A 19 34.34 18.98 14.61
CA LEU A 19 35.49 18.40 15.30
C LEU A 19 36.42 17.69 14.31
N TRP A 20 35.88 17.14 13.23
CA TRP A 20 36.66 16.47 12.19
C TRP A 20 36.05 16.66 10.80
N GLY A 21 36.91 16.73 9.78
CA GLY A 21 36.53 16.89 8.38
C GLY A 21 37.76 16.97 7.48
N LEU A 22 37.55 17.05 6.17
CA LEU A 22 38.63 17.05 5.17
C LEU A 22 39.64 18.20 5.33
N ALA A 23 39.24 19.28 6.01
CA ALA A 23 40.09 20.43 6.28
C ALA A 23 41.06 20.22 7.46
N PHE A 24 40.83 19.22 8.33
CA PHE A 24 41.52 19.08 9.63
C PHE A 24 42.66 18.04 9.66
N GLY A 25 42.79 17.14 8.67
CA GLY A 25 43.77 16.04 8.77
C GLY A 25 44.28 15.47 7.44
N SER A 26 45.50 14.91 7.49
CA SER A 26 46.03 14.07 6.40
C SER A 26 45.40 12.67 6.47
N ALA A 27 45.16 12.04 5.33
CA ALA A 27 44.37 10.81 5.20
C ALA A 27 44.95 9.54 5.87
N GLY A 28 46.04 9.63 6.64
CA GLY A 28 46.83 8.47 7.08
C GLY A 28 46.29 7.69 8.29
N SER A 29 45.42 8.26 9.13
CA SER A 29 44.88 7.60 10.33
C SER A 29 43.45 8.03 10.59
N GLN A 30 42.52 7.57 9.76
CA GLN A 30 41.08 7.76 9.96
C GLN A 30 40.29 6.60 9.34
N PRO A 31 39.08 6.30 9.83
CA PRO A 31 38.19 5.39 9.14
C PRO A 31 37.81 5.93 7.76
N MET A 32 37.56 5.02 6.82
CA MET A 32 36.86 5.38 5.59
C MET A 32 35.49 6.01 5.91
N ARG A 33 35.08 6.96 5.08
CA ARG A 33 33.75 7.57 5.13
C ARG A 33 32.69 6.47 5.06
N ARG A 34 31.62 6.58 5.83
CA ARG A 34 30.66 5.48 5.98
C ARG A 34 29.30 5.94 6.44
N SER A 35 28.29 5.11 6.14
CA SER A 35 26.93 5.24 6.62
C SER A 35 26.44 3.92 7.23
N ALA A 36 25.29 3.93 7.90
CA ALA A 36 24.67 2.73 8.48
C ALA A 36 25.61 1.93 9.41
N HIS A 37 26.46 2.66 10.14
CA HIS A 37 27.36 2.13 11.15
C HIS A 37 26.75 2.34 12.55
N ALA A 38 27.39 1.77 13.56
CA ALA A 38 27.03 1.98 14.96
C ALA A 38 28.05 2.87 15.65
N VAL A 39 27.61 3.73 16.56
CA VAL A 39 28.47 4.53 17.43
C VAL A 39 28.03 4.46 18.89
N ALA A 40 28.99 4.66 19.79
CA ALA A 40 28.77 4.87 21.22
C ALA A 40 29.78 5.90 21.73
N ALA A 41 29.33 6.86 22.53
CA ALA A 41 30.20 7.80 23.21
C ALA A 41 30.40 7.33 24.65
N PHE A 42 31.65 7.17 25.07
CA PHE A 42 32.01 6.84 26.44
C PHE A 42 33.15 7.74 26.89
N GLU A 43 32.96 8.44 28.01
CA GLU A 43 33.84 9.53 28.44
C GLU A 43 34.04 10.56 27.32
N ASP A 44 35.28 10.77 26.87
CA ASP A 44 35.65 11.68 25.78
C ASP A 44 35.94 10.96 24.46
N ASN A 45 35.50 9.70 24.33
CA ASN A 45 35.77 8.86 23.17
C ASN A 45 34.49 8.49 22.42
N LEU A 46 34.47 8.69 21.11
CA LEU A 46 33.44 8.21 20.21
C LEU A 46 33.91 6.93 19.50
N TYR A 47 33.38 5.79 19.91
CA TYR A 47 33.63 4.50 19.29
C TYR A 47 32.71 4.30 18.09
N THR A 48 33.22 3.75 17.00
CA THR A 48 32.44 3.37 15.81
C THR A 48 32.79 1.97 15.36
N PHE A 49 31.78 1.23 14.90
CA PHE A 49 31.92 -0.11 14.35
C PHE A 49 31.11 -0.29 13.07
N GLY A 50 31.75 -0.92 12.08
CA GLY A 50 31.14 -1.37 10.83
C GLY A 50 30.64 -0.23 9.94
N GLY A 51 29.62 -0.52 9.13
CA GLY A 51 29.04 0.39 8.15
C GLY A 51 29.44 0.06 6.72
N ILE A 52 28.95 0.88 5.79
CA ILE A 52 29.14 0.70 4.35
C ILE A 52 29.57 2.00 3.68
N SER A 53 30.41 1.87 2.65
CA SER A 53 30.80 2.93 1.72
C SER A 53 30.78 2.42 0.28
N THR A 54 30.76 3.33 -0.68
CA THR A 54 31.08 3.01 -2.07
C THR A 54 32.53 3.38 -2.37
N ASN A 55 33.19 2.59 -3.21
CA ASN A 55 34.55 2.85 -3.68
C ASN A 55 34.54 3.68 -4.98
N ALA A 56 35.73 3.98 -5.52
CA ALA A 56 35.87 4.76 -6.76
C ALA A 56 35.31 4.05 -8.01
N LEU A 57 35.01 2.75 -7.93
CA LEU A 57 34.39 1.94 -8.97
C LEU A 57 32.89 1.73 -8.72
N ASP A 58 32.29 2.45 -7.77
CA ASP A 58 30.88 2.34 -7.38
C ASP A 58 30.50 0.95 -6.84
N GLN A 59 31.46 0.26 -6.24
CA GLN A 59 31.23 -1.02 -5.56
C GLN A 59 31.07 -0.78 -4.06
N ASP A 60 30.13 -1.51 -3.47
CA ASP A 60 29.88 -1.52 -2.03
C ASP A 60 31.07 -2.15 -1.29
N ILE A 61 31.55 -1.45 -0.27
CA ILE A 61 32.56 -1.92 0.68
C ILE A 61 31.94 -1.86 2.07
N GLU A 62 31.88 -3.02 2.69
CA GLU A 62 31.43 -3.20 4.07
C GLU A 62 32.63 -3.27 5.01
N TYR A 63 32.45 -2.78 6.22
CA TYR A 63 33.52 -2.72 7.21
C TYR A 63 33.19 -3.56 8.45
N ASN A 64 34.23 -4.06 9.11
CA ASN A 64 34.23 -4.66 10.45
C ASN A 64 35.34 -4.10 11.35
N ASP A 65 35.95 -2.99 10.94
CA ASP A 65 36.92 -2.28 11.73
C ASP A 65 36.24 -1.58 12.93
N THR A 66 37.04 -1.31 13.95
CA THR A 66 36.61 -0.56 15.14
C THR A 66 37.53 0.63 15.28
N TRP A 67 36.95 1.82 15.29
CA TRP A 67 37.71 3.06 15.44
C TRP A 67 37.23 3.84 16.65
N VAL A 68 38.13 4.63 17.21
CA VAL A 68 37.81 5.59 18.26
C VAL A 68 38.28 6.98 17.85
N PHE A 69 37.40 7.96 18.04
CA PHE A 69 37.71 9.37 17.91
C PHE A 69 37.76 10.01 19.28
N ASP A 70 38.91 10.58 19.63
CA ASP A 70 39.05 11.40 20.82
C ASP A 70 38.36 12.76 20.57
N LEU A 71 37.31 13.06 21.32
CA LEU A 71 36.48 14.25 21.15
C LEU A 71 37.19 15.53 21.64
N VAL A 72 38.22 15.39 22.47
CA VAL A 72 39.01 16.50 23.03
C VAL A 72 40.24 16.77 22.14
N GLU A 73 41.04 15.74 21.88
CA GLU A 73 42.25 15.82 21.04
C GLU A 73 41.93 15.88 19.54
N ARG A 74 40.70 15.51 19.16
CA ARG A 74 40.19 15.49 17.78
C ARG A 74 41.02 14.62 16.85
N GLN A 75 41.34 13.41 17.31
CA GLN A 75 42.17 12.46 16.59
C GLN A 75 41.50 11.09 16.51
N TRP A 76 41.64 10.46 15.35
CA TRP A 76 41.21 9.08 15.12
C TRP A 76 42.35 8.10 15.41
N SER A 77 41.99 6.98 16.02
CA SER A 77 42.85 5.81 16.12
C SER A 77 42.04 4.52 15.90
N GLU A 78 42.67 3.55 15.24
CA GLU A 78 42.06 2.23 15.05
C GLU A 78 42.27 1.38 16.30
N VAL A 79 41.18 0.81 16.81
CA VAL A 79 41.20 -0.06 17.98
C VAL A 79 41.63 -1.45 17.55
N GLN A 80 42.75 -1.93 18.10
CA GLN A 80 43.31 -3.24 17.76
C GLN A 80 42.55 -4.37 18.48
N VAL A 81 41.41 -4.75 17.91
CA VAL A 81 40.46 -5.73 18.50
C VAL A 81 40.77 -7.20 18.18
N GLY A 82 41.69 -7.47 17.25
CA GLY A 82 42.04 -8.82 16.79
C GLY A 82 40.96 -9.47 15.89
N ASP A 83 41.10 -10.77 15.63
CA ASP A 83 40.24 -11.51 14.68
C ASP A 83 38.90 -11.95 15.28
N ASN A 84 38.79 -12.02 16.61
CA ASN A 84 37.55 -12.37 17.29
C ASN A 84 36.62 -11.15 17.37
N ARG A 85 36.03 -10.78 16.24
CA ARG A 85 35.19 -9.60 16.08
C ARG A 85 33.99 -9.89 15.18
N PRO A 86 32.94 -9.05 15.19
CA PRO A 86 31.81 -9.24 14.29
C PRO A 86 32.28 -9.15 12.82
N SER A 87 31.59 -9.87 11.92
CA SER A 87 31.85 -9.81 10.48
C SER A 87 31.50 -8.43 9.89
N ASN A 88 31.93 -8.19 8.65
CA ASN A 88 31.55 -6.98 7.92
C ASN A 88 30.04 -6.85 7.88
N ARG A 89 29.52 -5.69 8.27
CA ARG A 89 28.08 -5.45 8.32
C ARG A 89 27.74 -3.99 8.39
N PHE A 90 26.51 -3.69 7.99
CA PHE A 90 25.89 -2.38 8.11
C PHE A 90 24.41 -2.54 8.48
N HIS A 91 23.76 -1.42 8.81
CA HIS A 91 22.40 -1.39 9.34
C HIS A 91 22.21 -2.24 10.61
N HIS A 92 23.28 -2.52 11.34
CA HIS A 92 23.26 -3.07 12.69
C HIS A 92 22.91 -1.99 13.71
N ALA A 93 22.37 -2.43 14.83
CA ALA A 93 22.08 -1.58 15.96
C ALA A 93 23.31 -1.53 16.88
N GLY A 94 23.51 -0.39 17.54
CA GLY A 94 24.55 -0.26 18.56
C GLY A 94 24.16 0.70 19.67
N VAL A 95 24.56 0.36 20.88
CA VAL A 95 24.19 1.06 22.11
C VAL A 95 25.30 0.92 23.16
N LEU A 96 25.42 1.94 24.00
CA LEU A 96 26.31 1.92 25.16
C LEU A 96 25.61 1.21 26.33
N HIS A 97 26.31 0.26 26.95
CA HIS A 97 25.94 -0.33 28.24
C HIS A 97 26.87 0.20 29.32
N THR A 98 26.34 1.01 30.24
CA THR A 98 27.10 1.46 31.41
C THR A 98 26.33 1.17 32.69
N ASN A 99 27.03 0.64 33.69
CA ASN A 99 26.58 0.56 35.07
C ASN A 99 27.78 0.81 36.01
N THR A 100 27.63 0.58 37.31
CA THR A 100 28.71 0.83 38.29
C THR A 100 30.01 0.03 38.05
N SER A 101 29.95 -1.05 37.27
CA SER A 101 31.04 -2.01 37.07
C SER A 101 31.31 -2.39 35.62
N VAL A 102 30.39 -2.11 34.71
CA VAL A 102 30.42 -2.52 33.30
C VAL A 102 30.36 -1.27 32.44
N ASN A 103 31.27 -1.15 31.47
CA ASN A 103 31.20 -0.17 30.40
C ASN A 103 31.53 -0.87 29.08
N GLU A 104 30.50 -1.11 28.27
CA GLU A 104 30.60 -1.92 27.06
C GLU A 104 29.88 -1.26 25.89
N PHE A 105 30.44 -1.39 24.69
CA PHE A 105 29.73 -1.06 23.45
C PHE A 105 29.10 -2.33 22.88
N VAL A 106 27.77 -2.37 22.84
CA VAL A 106 26.99 -3.53 22.40
C VAL A 106 26.50 -3.33 20.97
N VAL A 107 26.66 -4.36 20.13
CA VAL A 107 26.21 -4.40 18.73
C VAL A 107 25.28 -5.59 18.53
N PHE A 108 24.19 -5.38 17.80
CA PHE A 108 23.24 -6.42 17.44
C PHE A 108 22.83 -6.35 15.96
N GLY A 109 22.74 -7.53 15.34
CA GLY A 109 22.14 -7.72 14.03
C GLY A 109 22.91 -7.08 12.88
N GLY A 110 22.18 -6.57 11.88
CA GLY A 110 22.72 -5.99 10.66
C GLY A 110 22.75 -6.99 9.49
N LEU A 111 23.30 -6.54 8.36
CA LEU A 111 23.38 -7.35 7.14
C LEU A 111 24.70 -7.17 6.39
N SER A 112 25.02 -8.14 5.52
CA SER A 112 26.14 -8.15 4.58
C SER A 112 25.68 -8.60 3.19
N LEU A 113 26.02 -7.85 2.16
CA LEU A 113 25.89 -8.20 0.74
C LEU A 113 27.08 -9.07 0.29
N LEU A 114 28.29 -8.71 0.71
CA LEU A 114 29.53 -9.42 0.29
C LEU A 114 29.56 -10.88 0.75
N ALA A 115 29.08 -11.16 1.96
CA ALA A 115 28.98 -12.53 2.44
C ALA A 115 28.05 -13.39 1.56
N ALA A 116 26.96 -12.80 1.05
CA ALA A 116 26.00 -13.49 0.21
C ALA A 116 26.55 -13.82 -1.19
N GLU A 117 27.45 -12.98 -1.74
CA GLU A 117 28.11 -13.25 -3.02
C GLU A 117 29.04 -14.47 -2.97
N THR A 118 29.68 -14.73 -1.83
CA THR A 118 30.63 -15.85 -1.69
C THR A 118 29.99 -17.24 -1.72
N ASP A 119 28.69 -17.34 -1.43
CA ASP A 119 27.94 -18.61 -1.39
C ASP A 119 27.23 -18.95 -2.71
N GLN A 120 27.32 -18.09 -3.74
CA GLN A 120 26.65 -18.32 -5.02
C GLN A 120 27.35 -19.38 -5.87
N THR A 121 26.90 -20.64 -5.74
CA THR A 121 27.21 -21.73 -6.69
C THR A 121 26.18 -21.87 -7.82
N THR A 122 25.14 -21.02 -7.85
CA THR A 122 24.05 -21.08 -8.84
C THR A 122 23.63 -19.69 -9.33
N PRO A 123 23.28 -19.52 -10.62
CA PRO A 123 22.84 -18.24 -11.15
C PRO A 123 21.41 -17.93 -10.71
N THR A 124 21.21 -16.82 -10.00
CA THR A 124 19.90 -16.35 -9.54
C THR A 124 19.13 -15.66 -10.69
N THR A 125 17.84 -15.99 -10.82
CA THR A 125 16.90 -15.36 -11.76
C THR A 125 15.97 -14.34 -11.07
N ALA A 126 16.28 -13.94 -9.84
CA ALA A 126 15.45 -13.05 -9.03
C ALA A 126 15.91 -11.58 -9.12
N ASN A 127 14.95 -10.64 -9.02
CA ASN A 127 15.17 -9.19 -9.03
C ASN A 127 15.69 -8.62 -7.70
N SER A 128 16.19 -9.46 -6.79
CA SER A 128 16.60 -9.14 -5.42
C SER A 128 18.08 -9.45 -5.21
N VAL A 129 18.78 -8.58 -4.46
CA VAL A 129 20.18 -8.78 -4.10
C VAL A 129 20.22 -9.76 -2.93
N PRO A 130 20.92 -10.89 -3.02
CA PRO A 130 21.05 -11.82 -1.90
C PRO A 130 21.83 -11.15 -0.77
N VAL A 131 21.43 -11.44 0.47
CA VAL A 131 22.00 -10.82 1.68
C VAL A 131 22.18 -11.85 2.77
N VAL A 132 23.14 -11.66 3.66
CA VAL A 132 23.26 -12.41 4.92
C VAL A 132 22.86 -11.48 6.05
N GLN A 133 21.96 -11.92 6.93
CA GLN A 133 21.56 -11.15 8.11
C GLN A 133 22.03 -11.83 9.40
N TYR A 134 22.19 -11.01 10.44
CA TYR A 134 22.68 -11.48 11.73
C TYR A 134 21.63 -11.29 12.85
N ASN A 135 21.69 -12.12 13.89
CA ASN A 135 20.93 -11.99 15.14
C ASN A 135 21.78 -12.21 16.40
N GLU A 136 23.10 -12.15 16.24
CA GLU A 136 24.07 -12.28 17.32
C GLU A 136 24.28 -10.95 18.06
N VAL A 137 24.67 -11.06 19.33
CA VAL A 137 25.03 -9.94 20.21
C VAL A 137 26.53 -9.97 20.42
N TRP A 138 27.18 -8.84 20.14
CA TRP A 138 28.60 -8.62 20.36
C TRP A 138 28.84 -7.50 21.34
N ARG A 139 29.86 -7.63 22.18
CA ARG A 139 30.21 -6.63 23.20
C ARG A 139 31.68 -6.29 23.14
N LEU A 140 31.98 -5.00 23.19
CA LEU A 140 33.34 -4.47 23.28
C LEU A 140 33.54 -3.85 24.67
N SER A 141 34.43 -4.44 25.47
CA SER A 141 34.80 -3.87 26.78
C SER A 141 35.55 -2.55 26.61
N LEU A 142 35.06 -1.49 27.24
CA LEU A 142 35.63 -0.13 27.17
C LEU A 142 36.52 0.20 28.38
N THR A 143 36.50 -0.64 29.42
CA THR A 143 37.34 -0.47 30.61
C THR A 143 38.74 -1.09 30.46
N GLU A 144 38.92 -1.96 29.48
CA GLU A 144 40.20 -2.62 29.25
C GLU A 144 41.16 -1.72 28.47
N ASN A 145 42.46 -1.75 28.84
CA ASN A 145 43.51 -1.03 28.10
C ASN A 145 43.61 -1.48 26.62
N THR A 146 43.13 -2.69 26.31
CA THR A 146 43.03 -3.23 24.95
C THR A 146 41.63 -3.77 24.72
N PRO A 147 40.69 -2.95 24.21
CA PRO A 147 39.31 -3.37 23.96
C PRO A 147 39.26 -4.60 23.05
N LYS A 148 38.46 -5.59 23.42
CA LYS A 148 38.23 -6.81 22.64
C LYS A 148 36.75 -7.09 22.49
N TRP A 149 36.39 -7.52 21.29
CA TRP A 149 35.05 -8.01 21.03
C TRP A 149 34.87 -9.40 21.61
N THR A 150 33.73 -9.60 22.29
CA THR A 150 33.26 -10.89 22.77
C THR A 150 31.87 -11.12 22.17
N MET A 151 31.68 -12.28 21.56
CA MET A 151 30.37 -12.71 21.10
C MET A 151 29.66 -13.40 22.26
N ASP A 152 28.43 -12.99 22.53
CA ASP A 152 27.61 -13.71 23.48
C ASP A 152 27.27 -15.12 22.96
N PRO A 153 26.95 -16.09 23.84
CA PRO A 153 26.55 -17.42 23.41
C PRO A 153 25.42 -17.37 22.38
N ALA A 154 25.60 -18.15 21.30
CA ALA A 154 24.61 -18.21 20.23
C ALA A 154 23.22 -18.56 20.81
N PRO A 155 22.14 -17.92 20.33
CA PRO A 155 20.80 -18.21 20.79
C PRO A 155 20.49 -19.71 20.65
N SER A 156 20.08 -20.37 21.73
CA SER A 156 19.70 -21.78 21.71
C SER A 156 18.62 -22.00 20.65
N LYS A 157 18.79 -23.01 19.77
CA LYS A 157 17.95 -23.35 18.60
C LYS A 157 16.49 -22.86 18.64
N SER A 158 16.11 -22.18 17.55
CA SER A 158 14.77 -21.80 17.02
C SER A 158 13.60 -21.68 18.01
N GLY A 159 13.16 -20.45 18.26
CA GLY A 159 11.91 -20.10 18.93
C GLY A 159 12.07 -19.18 20.15
N ASN A 160 13.26 -19.13 20.74
CA ASN A 160 13.53 -18.32 21.93
C ASN A 160 14.32 -17.04 21.65
N ALA A 161 14.57 -16.69 20.40
CA ALA A 161 15.36 -15.51 20.02
C ALA A 161 14.77 -14.84 18.76
N PRO A 162 15.03 -13.55 18.54
CA PRO A 162 14.58 -12.85 17.35
C PRO A 162 15.25 -13.41 16.08
N ASP A 163 14.49 -13.34 14.98
CA ASP A 163 15.01 -13.60 13.64
C ASP A 163 16.14 -12.62 13.29
N ALA A 164 17.07 -13.09 12.47
CA ALA A 164 18.11 -12.25 11.87
C ALA A 164 17.48 -11.07 11.14
N ARG A 165 17.96 -9.86 11.45
CA ARG A 165 17.36 -8.62 10.97
C ARG A 165 18.31 -7.45 11.02
N SER A 166 18.01 -6.45 10.20
CA SER A 166 18.69 -5.17 10.16
C SER A 166 17.72 -4.05 10.54
N GLU A 167 18.26 -2.86 10.81
CA GLU A 167 17.49 -1.63 11.04
C GLU A 167 16.48 -1.72 12.21
N ALA A 168 16.72 -2.62 13.15
CA ALA A 168 16.03 -2.68 14.42
C ALA A 168 16.57 -1.61 15.37
N GLY A 169 15.71 -1.11 16.26
CA GLY A 169 16.13 -0.23 17.34
C GLY A 169 16.51 -1.02 18.59
N ILE A 170 17.61 -0.65 19.26
CA ILE A 170 17.96 -1.20 20.58
C ILE A 170 18.18 -0.10 21.62
N VAL A 171 17.78 -0.37 22.85
CA VAL A 171 18.08 0.44 24.05
C VAL A 171 18.48 -0.48 25.21
N ILE A 172 19.21 0.04 26.18
CA ILE A 172 19.54 -0.69 27.42
C ILE A 172 18.80 -0.06 28.60
N HIS A 173 18.15 -0.88 29.41
CA HIS A 173 17.51 -0.48 30.65
C HIS A 173 17.65 -1.58 31.69
N ASN A 174 18.19 -1.24 32.87
CA ASN A 174 18.43 -2.18 34.00
C ASN A 174 19.18 -3.46 33.59
N ASP A 175 20.29 -3.32 32.85
CA ASP A 175 21.10 -4.44 32.33
C ASP A 175 20.36 -5.41 31.38
N TYR A 176 19.21 -4.99 30.85
CA TYR A 176 18.52 -5.66 29.76
C TYR A 176 18.64 -4.86 28.48
N LEU A 177 18.98 -5.53 27.38
CA LEU A 177 18.85 -4.97 26.03
C LEU A 177 17.41 -5.19 25.56
N TYR A 178 16.74 -4.13 25.16
CA TYR A 178 15.43 -4.18 24.53
C TYR A 178 15.57 -3.88 23.04
N MET A 179 15.03 -4.76 22.20
CA MET A 179 15.03 -4.61 20.75
C MET A 179 13.60 -4.48 20.23
N PHE A 180 13.37 -3.51 19.36
CA PHE A 180 12.08 -3.28 18.73
C PHE A 180 12.20 -3.18 17.20
N GLY A 181 11.28 -3.86 16.51
CA GLY A 181 11.12 -3.78 15.06
C GLY A 181 12.28 -4.31 14.23
N GLY A 182 12.54 -3.65 13.10
CA GLY A 182 13.54 -4.04 12.11
C GLY A 182 12.94 -4.73 10.89
N ILE A 183 13.80 -5.14 9.97
CA ILE A 183 13.42 -5.80 8.71
C ILE A 183 14.29 -7.04 8.47
N ALA A 184 13.63 -8.12 8.06
CA ALA A 184 14.25 -9.34 7.56
C ALA A 184 14.09 -9.43 6.04
N TYR A 185 15.16 -9.86 5.38
CA TYR A 185 15.19 -10.21 3.97
C TYR A 185 15.39 -11.71 3.87
N ASP A 186 14.79 -12.33 2.85
CA ASP A 186 15.16 -13.70 2.52
C ASP A 186 16.58 -13.70 1.95
N GLU A 187 17.46 -14.54 2.51
CA GLU A 187 18.87 -14.60 2.13
C GLU A 187 19.06 -15.00 0.66
N LYS A 188 18.11 -15.78 0.13
CA LYS A 188 18.07 -16.19 -1.28
C LYS A 188 17.34 -15.18 -2.18
N GLY A 189 16.63 -14.23 -1.57
CA GLY A 189 15.82 -13.24 -2.25
C GLY A 189 14.60 -13.82 -2.99
N GLU A 190 14.17 -15.03 -2.66
CA GLU A 190 12.99 -15.69 -3.22
C GLU A 190 11.69 -15.13 -2.62
N ASP A 191 11.70 -14.85 -1.32
CA ASP A 191 10.56 -14.30 -0.60
C ASP A 191 10.64 -12.78 -0.40
N ALA A 192 9.46 -12.16 -0.22
CA ALA A 192 9.36 -10.74 0.07
C ALA A 192 9.93 -10.42 1.47
N PRO A 193 10.55 -9.24 1.65
CA PRO A 193 11.02 -8.83 2.96
C PRO A 193 9.87 -8.66 3.96
N VAL A 194 10.18 -8.84 5.24
CA VAL A 194 9.22 -8.75 6.36
C VAL A 194 9.73 -7.73 7.36
N ASP A 195 8.90 -6.73 7.70
CA ASP A 195 9.17 -5.81 8.78
C ASP A 195 8.43 -6.22 10.05
N PHE A 196 8.98 -5.86 11.21
CA PHE A 196 8.49 -6.33 12.50
C PHE A 196 8.01 -5.20 13.42
N ASN A 197 7.15 -5.54 14.38
CA ASN A 197 6.78 -4.74 15.55
C ASN A 197 6.84 -5.56 16.84
N ASP A 198 7.58 -6.66 16.83
CA ASP A 198 7.85 -7.43 18.03
C ASP A 198 8.81 -6.66 18.96
N LEU A 199 8.65 -6.89 20.26
CA LEU A 199 9.51 -6.38 21.30
C LEU A 199 10.22 -7.57 21.94
N TRP A 200 11.54 -7.51 22.01
CA TRP A 200 12.37 -8.53 22.63
C TRP A 200 13.18 -7.93 23.76
N ARG A 201 13.39 -8.72 24.81
CA ARG A 201 14.29 -8.42 25.91
C ARG A 201 15.39 -9.47 25.96
N TYR A 202 16.63 -9.01 26.04
CA TYR A 202 17.81 -9.84 26.23
C TYR A 202 18.45 -9.55 27.58
N ASP A 203 18.64 -10.58 28.38
CA ASP A 203 19.33 -10.51 29.66
C ASP A 203 20.85 -10.57 29.44
N LEU A 204 21.53 -9.46 29.71
CA LEU A 204 22.97 -9.35 29.46
C LEU A 204 23.81 -10.18 30.44
N ALA A 205 23.24 -10.63 31.56
CA ALA A 205 23.94 -11.46 32.55
C ALA A 205 23.75 -12.97 32.27
N THR A 206 22.56 -13.38 31.82
CA THR A 206 22.23 -14.80 31.59
C THR A 206 22.28 -15.21 30.12
N TYR A 207 22.43 -14.25 29.21
CA TYR A 207 22.44 -14.45 27.76
C TYR A 207 21.14 -15.05 27.22
N THR A 208 20.01 -14.68 27.84
CA THR A 208 18.70 -15.23 27.48
C THR A 208 17.81 -14.19 26.82
N TRP A 209 17.23 -14.58 25.69
CA TRP A 209 16.21 -13.81 24.99
C TRP A 209 14.83 -14.18 25.52
N MET A 210 13.96 -13.19 25.59
CA MET A 210 12.56 -13.32 25.93
C MET A 210 11.75 -12.39 25.03
N LYS A 211 10.76 -12.95 24.33
CA LYS A 211 9.79 -12.12 23.63
C LYS A 211 8.89 -11.44 24.66
N VAL A 212 8.81 -10.13 24.59
CA VAL A 212 7.93 -9.33 25.45
C VAL A 212 6.58 -9.25 24.76
N GLU A 213 5.53 -9.65 25.48
CA GLU A 213 4.15 -9.53 25.03
C GLU A 213 3.50 -8.37 25.82
N PRO A 214 3.32 -7.19 25.21
CA PRO A 214 2.72 -6.04 25.88
C PRO A 214 1.30 -6.33 26.38
N ALA A 215 0.96 -5.86 27.58
CA ALA A 215 -0.33 -6.13 28.22
C ALA A 215 -1.51 -5.34 27.62
N GLY A 216 -1.23 -4.35 26.77
CA GLY A 216 -2.23 -3.48 26.14
C GLY A 216 -2.77 -4.02 24.80
N ASN A 217 -3.90 -3.47 24.35
CA ASN A 217 -4.48 -3.77 23.04
C ASN A 217 -3.90 -2.91 21.90
N LEU A 218 -3.11 -1.90 22.24
CA LEU A 218 -2.47 -1.01 21.29
C LEU A 218 -0.99 -1.38 21.17
N GLN A 219 -0.50 -1.35 19.94
CA GLN A 219 0.91 -1.52 19.64
C GLN A 219 1.27 -0.70 18.40
N PRO A 220 2.52 -0.26 18.28
CA PRO A 220 3.02 0.33 17.06
C PRO A 220 2.87 -0.62 15.85
N PRO A 221 2.63 -0.11 14.63
CA PRO A 221 2.75 -0.88 13.39
C PRO A 221 4.18 -1.41 13.20
N THR A 222 4.32 -2.41 12.31
CA THR A 222 5.64 -2.92 11.90
C THR A 222 6.47 -1.80 11.31
N ARG A 223 7.75 -1.76 11.69
CA ARG A 223 8.63 -0.67 11.27
C ARG A 223 10.11 -1.01 11.28
N PHE A 224 10.83 -0.31 10.41
CA PHE A 224 12.27 -0.35 10.25
C PHE A 224 12.78 1.05 9.91
N SER A 225 14.09 1.29 9.96
CA SER A 225 14.68 2.65 9.75
C SER A 225 14.16 3.72 10.73
N HIS A 226 13.55 3.28 11.82
CA HIS A 226 13.01 4.12 12.89
C HIS A 226 14.10 4.44 13.90
N SER A 227 13.83 5.40 14.76
CA SER A 227 14.76 5.80 15.82
C SER A 227 14.20 5.36 17.16
N VAL A 228 15.08 4.85 18.04
CA VAL A 228 14.71 4.50 19.42
C VAL A 228 15.59 5.22 20.42
N ALA A 229 15.01 5.51 21.58
CA ALA A 229 15.70 6.15 22.68
C ALA A 229 15.15 5.66 24.01
N LEU A 230 16.00 5.69 25.04
CA LEU A 230 15.58 5.56 26.42
C LEU A 230 15.15 6.94 26.92
N LEU A 231 13.93 7.05 27.43
CA LEU A 231 13.47 8.21 28.19
C LEU A 231 13.37 7.79 29.65
N GLN A 232 13.96 8.54 30.56
CA GLN A 232 13.91 8.25 31.98
C GLN A 232 13.67 9.53 32.77
N ASP A 233 12.59 9.57 33.52
CA ASP A 233 12.31 10.69 34.41
C ASP A 233 13.34 10.71 35.56
N GLU A 234 13.81 11.90 35.95
CA GLU A 234 14.86 12.06 36.97
C GLU A 234 14.35 11.91 38.40
N ASP A 235 13.03 11.87 38.60
CA ASP A 235 12.44 11.64 39.90
C ASP A 235 12.90 10.26 40.46
N GLU A 236 13.13 10.14 41.78
CA GLU A 236 13.61 8.88 42.41
C GLU A 236 12.67 7.67 42.19
N ASN A 237 11.44 7.91 41.75
CA ASN A 237 10.45 6.90 41.33
C ASN A 237 10.10 7.00 39.83
N GLY A 238 10.96 7.63 39.04
CA GLY A 238 10.75 8.00 37.66
C GLY A 238 10.50 6.78 36.79
N GLU A 239 9.44 6.84 36.00
CA GLU A 239 9.17 5.82 35.01
C GLU A 239 10.17 5.93 33.85
N ALA A 240 10.61 4.78 33.36
CA ALA A 240 11.43 4.69 32.18
C ALA A 240 10.59 4.18 31.00
N TYR A 241 10.94 4.66 29.81
CA TYR A 241 10.23 4.36 28.58
C TYR A 241 11.20 4.07 27.44
N LEU A 242 10.83 3.11 26.59
CA LEU A 242 11.41 2.96 25.26
C LEU A 242 10.58 3.78 24.28
N LEU A 243 11.19 4.78 23.67
CA LEU A 243 10.60 5.57 22.59
C LEU A 243 10.82 4.85 21.25
N ALA A 244 9.77 4.69 20.46
CA ALA A 244 9.83 4.33 19.05
C ALA A 244 9.28 5.50 18.21
N TYR A 245 10.17 6.10 17.43
CA TYR A 245 9.88 7.31 16.67
C TYR A 245 9.89 7.03 15.16
N SER A 246 8.79 7.36 14.47
CA SER A 246 8.73 7.37 13.00
C SER A 246 9.17 6.02 12.41
N GLY A 247 9.76 6.04 11.21
CA GLY A 247 10.31 4.89 10.52
C GLY A 247 9.58 4.60 9.22
N ARG A 248 9.93 3.49 8.60
CA ARG A 248 9.29 2.97 7.40
C ARG A 248 8.48 1.73 7.75
N HIS A 249 7.39 1.52 7.02
CA HIS A 249 6.55 0.34 7.07
C HIS A 249 6.39 -0.25 5.67
N LEU A 250 6.51 -1.57 5.52
CA LEU A 250 6.36 -2.26 4.25
C LEU A 250 4.90 -2.30 3.79
N MET A 251 4.71 -2.02 2.51
CA MET A 251 3.47 -2.20 1.77
C MET A 251 3.68 -3.32 0.75
N LEU A 252 2.61 -3.81 0.13
CA LEU A 252 2.65 -4.92 -0.85
C LEU A 252 3.74 -4.79 -1.93
N SER A 253 4.05 -3.58 -2.38
CA SER A 253 5.06 -3.33 -3.42
C SER A 253 5.87 -2.03 -3.21
N SER A 254 5.85 -1.49 -1.99
CA SER A 254 6.54 -0.24 -1.64
C SER A 254 6.73 -0.16 -0.12
N TRP A 255 7.11 1.01 0.38
CA TRP A 255 7.13 1.31 1.81
C TRP A 255 6.48 2.66 2.04
N THR A 256 5.93 2.88 3.24
CA THR A 256 5.43 4.18 3.71
C THR A 256 6.24 4.71 4.88
N LEU A 257 6.36 6.03 4.95
CA LEU A 257 6.89 6.69 6.12
C LEU A 257 5.81 6.78 7.20
N LEU A 258 6.17 6.45 8.42
CA LEU A 258 5.36 6.61 9.62
C LEU A 258 5.65 7.98 10.23
N ASP A 259 4.61 8.66 10.70
CA ASP A 259 4.67 9.95 11.40
C ASP A 259 4.32 9.82 12.89
N ASP A 260 4.12 8.60 13.35
CA ASP A 260 3.69 8.29 14.71
C ASP A 260 4.86 8.19 15.70
N ILE A 261 4.50 8.37 16.97
CA ILE A 261 5.41 8.31 18.10
C ILE A 261 4.79 7.40 19.15
N TRP A 262 5.57 6.45 19.64
CA TRP A 262 5.13 5.48 20.64
C TRP A 262 6.11 5.42 21.79
N VAL A 263 5.60 5.26 23.00
CA VAL A 263 6.40 4.97 24.19
C VAL A 263 5.94 3.67 24.83
N TYR A 264 6.89 2.82 25.18
CA TYR A 264 6.65 1.60 25.93
C TYR A 264 7.12 1.80 27.37
N ASN A 265 6.20 1.70 28.32
CA ASN A 265 6.51 1.81 29.75
C ASN A 265 7.03 0.45 30.25
N PHE A 266 8.28 0.43 30.74
CA PHE A 266 8.92 -0.81 31.21
C PHE A 266 8.25 -1.42 32.45
N ASN A 267 7.65 -0.59 33.31
CA ASN A 267 7.03 -1.02 34.57
C ASN A 267 5.63 -1.61 34.32
N SER A 268 4.81 -0.91 33.52
CA SER A 268 3.44 -1.33 33.25
C SER A 268 3.32 -2.33 32.09
N ASN A 269 4.39 -2.53 31.30
CA ASN A 269 4.40 -3.37 30.09
C ASN A 269 3.31 -2.94 29.07
N VAL A 270 3.20 -1.64 28.80
CA VAL A 270 2.17 -1.09 27.90
C VAL A 270 2.78 -0.09 26.91
N TRP A 271 2.39 -0.24 25.65
CA TRP A 271 2.61 0.78 24.61
C TRP A 271 1.54 1.87 24.67
N THR A 272 1.97 3.11 24.58
CA THR A 272 1.12 4.29 24.54
C THR A 272 1.54 5.17 23.36
N ALA A 273 0.56 5.61 22.56
CA ALA A 273 0.81 6.57 21.49
C ALA A 273 1.03 7.97 22.08
N VAL A 274 2.01 8.69 21.55
CA VAL A 274 2.31 10.08 21.94
C VAL A 274 1.78 11.01 20.85
N THR A 275 1.09 12.07 21.26
CA THR A 275 0.53 13.06 20.33
C THR A 275 1.54 14.19 20.08
N PRO A 276 2.09 14.33 18.86
CA PRO A 276 2.98 15.44 18.55
C PRO A 276 2.20 16.75 18.35
N SER A 277 2.82 17.89 18.67
CA SER A 277 2.26 19.21 18.36
C SER A 277 2.36 19.57 16.87
N SER A 278 3.30 18.96 16.16
CA SER A 278 3.62 19.16 14.75
C SER A 278 4.26 17.89 14.21
N ASP A 279 3.93 17.53 12.97
CA ASP A 279 4.44 16.31 12.35
C ASP A 279 5.88 16.53 11.88
N VAL A 280 6.80 15.70 12.35
CA VAL A 280 8.22 15.77 11.97
C VAL A 280 8.71 14.43 11.36
N PRO A 281 7.96 13.80 10.44
CA PRO A 281 8.24 12.45 9.98
C PRO A 281 9.57 12.36 9.24
N ARG A 282 10.40 11.40 9.63
CA ARG A 282 11.72 11.17 9.04
C ARG A 282 12.24 9.78 9.37
N ALA A 283 12.75 9.08 8.37
CA ALA A 283 13.48 7.83 8.54
C ALA A 283 14.98 8.12 8.64
N TYR A 284 15.75 7.17 9.17
CA TYR A 284 17.22 7.26 9.21
C TYR A 284 17.75 8.52 9.91
N THR A 285 16.97 9.07 10.84
CA THR A 285 17.38 10.18 11.71
C THR A 285 18.08 9.62 12.94
N SER A 286 19.04 10.37 13.48
CA SER A 286 19.61 10.04 14.77
C SER A 286 18.93 10.84 15.87
N ILE A 287 18.71 10.18 17.00
CA ILE A 287 18.17 10.82 18.20
C ILE A 287 19.09 10.61 19.39
N VAL A 288 19.17 11.62 20.25
CA VAL A 288 19.78 11.52 21.58
C VAL A 288 18.81 12.05 22.61
N THR A 289 18.74 11.41 23.77
CA THR A 289 18.01 11.92 24.93
C THR A 289 18.96 12.74 25.77
N THR A 290 18.59 13.96 26.10
CA THR A 290 19.34 14.82 27.05
C THR A 290 18.74 14.71 28.45
N LYS A 291 19.44 15.27 29.44
CA LYS A 291 19.02 15.27 30.85
C LYS A 291 17.52 15.58 31.03
N GLY A 292 16.80 14.70 31.71
CA GLY A 292 15.33 14.64 31.73
C GLY A 292 14.78 13.68 30.67
N VAL A 293 13.85 14.18 29.84
CA VAL A 293 13.13 13.37 28.83
C VAL A 293 13.05 14.06 27.47
N ASP A 294 13.80 15.14 27.29
CA ASP A 294 13.88 15.88 26.04
C ASP A 294 14.75 15.11 25.03
N ILE A 295 14.32 15.10 23.77
CA ILE A 295 15.05 14.44 22.69
C ILE A 295 15.47 15.42 21.60
N TRP A 296 16.66 15.19 21.05
CA TRP A 296 17.19 15.96 19.94
C TRP A 296 17.31 15.09 18.70
N PHE A 297 16.77 15.59 17.60
CA PHE A 297 16.84 14.97 16.28
C PHE A 297 17.83 15.73 15.40
N PHE A 298 18.56 15.01 14.56
CA PHE A 298 19.30 15.62 13.47
C PHE A 298 19.12 14.84 12.17
N GLY A 299 19.01 15.57 11.08
CA GLY A 299 18.98 15.03 9.72
C GLY A 299 17.89 13.98 9.50
N GLY A 300 18.15 13.06 8.57
CA GLY A 300 17.22 12.00 8.18
C GLY A 300 16.59 12.25 6.80
N TYR A 301 15.69 11.36 6.42
CA TYR A 301 15.08 11.32 5.10
C TYR A 301 13.56 11.29 5.18
N TYR A 302 12.91 12.12 4.36
CA TYR A 302 11.47 12.15 4.18
C TYR A 302 11.09 11.84 2.74
N LYS A 303 10.10 10.98 2.55
CA LYS A 303 9.44 10.80 1.26
C LYS A 303 7.96 10.57 1.49
N SER A 304 7.14 11.42 0.88
CA SER A 304 5.69 11.25 0.88
C SER A 304 5.28 10.16 -0.10
N GLN A 305 4.23 9.39 0.23
CA GLN A 305 3.58 8.49 -0.74
C GLN A 305 3.04 9.20 -1.98
N ARG A 306 2.75 10.51 -1.84
CA ARG A 306 2.15 11.31 -2.91
C ARG A 306 3.19 11.94 -3.84
N SER A 307 4.48 11.77 -3.55
CA SER A 307 5.57 12.36 -4.33
C SER A 307 6.59 11.29 -4.71
N SER A 308 7.07 11.35 -5.95
CA SER A 308 8.23 10.58 -6.39
C SER A 308 9.51 11.07 -5.71
N SER A 309 9.54 12.35 -5.32
CA SER A 309 10.69 13.03 -4.72
C SER A 309 10.72 12.87 -3.20
N GLY A 310 11.93 12.77 -2.66
CA GLY A 310 12.19 12.82 -1.23
C GLY A 310 13.05 14.04 -0.87
N TYR A 311 13.08 14.36 0.43
CA TYR A 311 13.89 15.42 1.01
C TYR A 311 14.80 14.83 2.08
N VAL A 312 16.01 15.36 2.18
CA VAL A 312 16.97 15.03 3.25
C VAL A 312 17.05 16.25 4.15
N TYR A 313 17.02 16.03 5.45
CA TYR A 313 17.10 17.10 6.43
C TYR A 313 18.55 17.42 6.79
N ASP A 314 18.78 18.68 7.11
CA ASP A 314 19.96 19.25 7.79
C ASP A 314 19.55 20.04 9.04
N ASP A 315 18.28 19.97 9.44
CA ASP A 315 17.76 20.64 10.61
C ASP A 315 18.08 19.86 11.90
N ILE A 316 18.05 20.61 13.01
CA ILE A 316 18.07 20.08 14.36
C ILE A 316 16.78 20.47 15.06
N VAL A 317 16.12 19.49 15.65
CA VAL A 317 14.80 19.63 16.29
C VAL A 317 14.90 19.15 17.73
N LEU A 318 14.25 19.88 18.63
CA LEU A 318 14.00 19.50 20.01
C LEU A 318 12.57 18.99 20.13
N GLY A 319 12.41 17.74 20.57
CA GLY A 319 11.15 17.18 21.04
C GLY A 319 11.05 17.33 22.55
N LYS A 320 10.20 18.23 23.03
CA LYS A 320 9.90 18.36 24.47
C LYS A 320 8.78 17.41 24.85
N PHE A 321 9.06 16.44 25.71
CA PHE A 321 8.09 15.43 26.11
C PHE A 321 7.33 15.84 27.37
N ASP A 322 6.02 15.68 27.30
CA ASP A 322 5.14 15.66 28.47
C ASP A 322 4.60 14.24 28.62
N LEU A 323 5.30 13.43 29.42
CA LEU A 323 4.95 12.04 29.68
C LEU A 323 3.61 11.91 30.43
N LYS A 324 3.15 12.94 31.15
CA LYS A 324 1.88 12.89 31.89
C LYS A 324 0.69 12.96 30.94
N ASN A 325 0.80 13.79 29.90
CA ASN A 325 -0.24 13.95 28.89
C ASN A 325 0.01 13.13 27.62
N MET A 326 1.12 12.37 27.57
CA MET A 326 1.55 11.62 26.39
C MET A 326 1.58 12.52 25.14
N ALA A 327 2.25 13.67 25.27
CA ALA A 327 2.37 14.66 24.21
C ALA A 327 3.83 15.04 23.99
N MET A 328 4.16 15.43 22.76
CA MET A 328 5.48 15.94 22.39
C MET A 328 5.34 17.28 21.68
N GLN A 329 6.05 18.32 22.16
CA GLN A 329 6.19 19.56 21.41
C GLN A 329 7.46 19.53 20.55
N ALA A 330 7.31 19.67 19.24
CA ALA A 330 8.44 19.81 18.33
C ALA A 330 8.87 21.28 18.21
N ARG A 331 10.18 21.56 18.33
CA ARG A 331 10.76 22.90 18.23
C ARG A 331 12.04 22.89 17.42
N GLN A 332 12.16 23.75 16.42
CA GLN A 332 13.37 23.84 15.59
C GLN A 332 14.44 24.68 16.30
N ALA A 333 15.69 24.21 16.32
CA ALA A 333 16.80 24.99 16.86
C ALA A 333 17.20 26.12 15.91
N VAL A 334 17.52 27.29 16.48
CA VAL A 334 17.97 28.47 15.75
C VAL A 334 19.49 28.42 15.61
N ILE A 335 19.96 28.42 14.37
CA ILE A 335 21.38 28.45 14.01
C ILE A 335 21.68 29.82 13.39
N GLU A 336 22.78 30.47 13.78
CA GLU A 336 23.07 31.86 13.35
C GLU A 336 23.65 31.94 11.94
N SER A 337 24.31 30.88 11.47
CA SER A 337 24.94 30.83 10.14
C SER A 337 24.89 29.43 9.54
N ASP A 338 24.44 29.33 8.29
CA ASP A 338 24.45 28.09 7.52
C ASP A 338 25.87 27.56 7.28
N GLU A 339 26.89 28.42 7.27
CA GLU A 339 28.30 28.01 7.10
C GLU A 339 28.84 27.20 8.29
N ALA A 340 28.14 27.20 9.43
CA ALA A 340 28.52 26.48 10.63
C ALA A 340 27.76 25.17 10.84
N SER A 341 26.95 24.69 9.87
CA SER A 341 26.10 23.51 10.02
C SER A 341 26.65 22.26 9.34
N PRO A 342 26.35 21.05 9.86
CA PRO A 342 26.67 19.82 9.16
C PRO A 342 25.86 19.70 7.86
N PRO A 343 26.43 19.19 6.77
CA PRO A 343 25.69 18.98 5.53
C PRO A 343 24.52 18.00 5.68
N LEU A 344 23.56 18.12 4.75
CA LEU A 344 22.44 17.19 4.51
C LEU A 344 22.90 15.74 4.62
N ARG A 345 22.22 14.96 5.48
CA ARG A 345 22.58 13.55 5.69
C ARG A 345 21.45 12.71 6.27
N TYR A 346 21.48 11.43 5.93
CA TYR A 346 20.73 10.37 6.59
C TYR A 346 21.67 9.19 6.85
N ASN A 347 21.24 8.19 7.63
CA ASN A 347 22.08 7.02 7.99
C ASN A 347 23.41 7.37 8.68
N HIS A 348 23.52 8.59 9.21
CA HIS A 348 24.53 8.96 10.19
C HIS A 348 24.13 8.36 11.54
N ARG A 349 25.05 8.38 12.50
CA ARG A 349 24.73 7.99 13.87
C ARG A 349 25.07 9.12 14.83
N ALA A 350 24.27 9.25 15.88
CA ALA A 350 24.52 10.18 16.96
C ALA A 350 24.74 9.45 18.29
N ALA A 351 25.49 10.09 19.18
CA ALA A 351 25.63 9.71 20.57
C ALA A 351 25.60 10.94 21.47
N LEU A 352 25.15 10.76 22.70
CA LEU A 352 25.18 11.79 23.73
C LEU A 352 26.58 11.83 24.35
N TRP A 353 27.20 13.01 24.37
CA TRP A 353 28.49 13.27 25.00
C TRP A 353 28.30 14.24 26.16
N ARG A 354 28.88 13.90 27.33
CA ARG A 354 28.83 14.70 28.57
C ARG A 354 27.43 15.15 28.99
N GLU A 355 26.43 14.32 28.70
CA GLU A 355 25.00 14.52 29.04
C GLU A 355 24.31 15.72 28.35
N ASP A 356 25.05 16.58 27.65
CA ASP A 356 24.55 17.87 27.17
C ASP A 356 24.84 18.14 25.68
N SER A 357 25.59 17.26 25.02
CA SER A 357 26.08 17.50 23.66
C SER A 357 25.75 16.34 22.74
N MET A 358 25.11 16.64 21.61
CA MET A 358 24.88 15.68 20.54
C MET A 358 26.12 15.61 19.66
N VAL A 359 26.73 14.44 19.55
CA VAL A 359 27.82 14.19 18.60
C VAL A 359 27.27 13.36 17.45
N ILE A 360 27.53 13.78 16.20
CA ILE A 360 27.14 13.03 15.00
C ILE A 360 28.39 12.62 14.21
N TYR A 361 28.32 11.45 13.59
CA TYR A 361 29.38 10.95 12.71
C TYR A 361 28.80 10.27 11.47
N GLY A 362 29.45 10.52 10.33
CA GLY A 362 29.21 9.87 9.06
C GLY A 362 27.82 10.14 8.46
N GLY A 363 27.27 9.13 7.79
CA GLY A 363 26.03 9.19 7.04
C GLY A 363 26.25 9.34 5.54
N SER A 364 25.16 9.56 4.80
CA SER A 364 25.20 9.70 3.35
C SER A 364 24.16 10.70 2.84
N TYR A 365 24.44 11.24 1.66
CA TYR A 365 23.48 11.93 0.81
C TYR A 365 23.82 11.74 -0.67
N GLN A 366 24.84 12.44 -1.16
CA GLN A 366 25.41 12.25 -2.51
C GLN A 366 26.61 11.29 -2.49
N SER A 367 27.31 11.26 -1.37
CA SER A 367 28.40 10.33 -1.07
C SER A 367 28.42 10.08 0.43
N GLN A 368 29.14 9.07 0.89
CA GLN A 368 29.33 8.85 2.31
C GLN A 368 30.17 9.97 2.93
N LEU A 369 29.80 10.33 4.15
CA LEU A 369 30.44 11.34 4.96
C LEU A 369 31.35 10.68 6.00
N GLY A 370 32.35 11.42 6.46
CA GLY A 370 33.29 10.97 7.49
C GLY A 370 33.69 12.11 8.42
N ASP A 371 32.86 13.15 8.50
CA ASP A 371 33.02 14.29 9.40
C ASP A 371 32.37 14.01 10.75
N VAL A 372 32.92 14.65 11.79
CA VAL A 372 32.40 14.60 13.16
C VAL A 372 31.98 16.00 13.56
N TRP A 373 30.75 16.13 14.06
CA TRP A 373 30.19 17.39 14.51
C TRP A 373 29.61 17.25 15.91
N VAL A 374 29.65 18.34 16.66
CA VAL A 374 29.04 18.43 18.00
C VAL A 374 28.09 19.63 18.08
N TYR A 375 26.97 19.43 18.76
CA TYR A 375 26.00 20.48 19.09
C TYR A 375 25.73 20.49 20.59
N ASN A 376 25.95 21.63 21.25
CA ASN A 376 25.61 21.79 22.66
C ASN A 376 24.12 22.10 22.83
N THR A 377 23.40 21.21 23.49
CA THR A 377 21.94 21.29 23.61
C THR A 377 21.47 22.27 24.69
N THR A 378 22.30 22.53 25.71
CA THR A 378 21.96 23.39 26.85
C THR A 378 21.77 24.86 26.44
N ASN A 379 22.56 25.34 25.50
CA ASN A 379 22.50 26.73 25.03
C ASN A 379 21.59 26.93 23.81
N ALA A 380 20.78 25.93 23.47
CA ALA A 380 19.97 25.96 22.26
C ALA A 380 18.77 26.91 22.39
N VAL A 381 18.69 27.85 21.46
CA VAL A 381 17.49 28.69 21.27
C VAL A 381 16.60 27.99 20.27
N THR A 382 15.30 27.85 20.58
CA THR A 382 14.36 27.09 19.74
C THR A 382 13.10 27.86 19.40
N THR A 383 12.57 27.62 18.20
CA THR A 383 11.34 28.21 17.65
C THR A 383 10.34 27.10 17.27
N GLN A 384 9.11 27.44 16.89
CA GLN A 384 8.14 26.44 16.43
C GLN A 384 8.60 25.87 15.07
N VAL A 385 8.39 24.58 14.84
CA VAL A 385 8.71 23.95 13.55
C VAL A 385 7.81 24.52 12.45
N THR A 386 8.39 24.84 11.29
CA THR A 386 7.64 25.19 10.08
C THR A 386 7.40 23.95 9.24
N ASP A 387 6.15 23.66 8.88
CA ASP A 387 5.81 22.52 8.04
C ASP A 387 6.38 22.67 6.62
N ASN A 388 7.39 21.86 6.29
CA ASN A 388 7.91 21.76 4.93
C ASN A 388 7.07 20.76 4.13
N THR A 389 6.01 21.23 3.47
CA THR A 389 5.25 20.38 2.54
C THR A 389 5.98 20.26 1.20
N LEU A 390 6.36 19.05 0.80
CA LEU A 390 6.87 18.83 -0.56
C LEU A 390 5.78 19.19 -1.59
N PRO A 391 6.12 19.94 -2.65
CA PRO A 391 5.18 20.17 -3.74
C PRO A 391 4.81 18.83 -4.38
N LEU A 392 3.53 18.69 -4.76
CA LEU A 392 3.05 17.52 -5.48
C LEU A 392 3.80 17.42 -6.82
N ASP A 393 4.33 16.23 -7.11
CA ASP A 393 5.00 15.96 -8.37
C ASP A 393 4.02 16.13 -9.55
N PRO A 394 4.29 17.04 -10.51
CA PRO A 394 3.43 17.25 -11.68
C PRO A 394 3.18 15.96 -12.46
N GLU A 395 4.13 15.03 -12.52
CA GLU A 395 3.97 13.78 -13.25
C GLU A 395 2.89 12.89 -12.64
N SER A 396 2.89 12.77 -11.31
CA SER A 396 1.86 12.01 -10.57
C SER A 396 0.45 12.59 -10.80
N LEU A 397 0.35 13.92 -10.89
CA LEU A 397 -0.90 14.61 -11.18
C LEU A 397 -1.37 14.36 -12.63
N VAL A 398 -0.43 14.29 -13.59
CA VAL A 398 -0.71 13.91 -14.98
C VAL A 398 -1.21 12.46 -15.08
N TYR A 399 -0.62 11.51 -14.37
CA TYR A 399 -1.08 10.11 -14.38
C TYR A 399 -2.49 9.95 -13.79
N VAL A 400 -2.78 10.62 -12.67
CA VAL A 400 -4.10 10.60 -12.04
C VAL A 400 -5.15 11.24 -12.95
N LEU A 401 -4.85 12.40 -13.54
CA LEU A 401 -5.72 13.05 -14.51
C LEU A 401 -5.91 12.19 -15.77
N GLY A 402 -4.84 11.54 -16.25
CA GLY A 402 -4.87 10.64 -17.40
C GLY A 402 -5.77 9.43 -17.15
N ALA A 403 -5.63 8.76 -16.00
CA ALA A 403 -6.49 7.66 -15.59
C ALA A 403 -7.95 8.09 -15.43
N PHE A 404 -8.19 9.27 -14.87
CA PHE A 404 -9.54 9.84 -14.78
C PHE A 404 -10.14 10.12 -16.17
N ILE A 405 -9.37 10.69 -17.11
CA ILE A 405 -9.83 10.90 -18.48
C ILE A 405 -10.12 9.58 -19.18
N ILE A 406 -9.25 8.57 -19.05
CA ILE A 406 -9.45 7.24 -19.66
C ILE A 406 -10.72 6.58 -19.12
N THR A 407 -10.96 6.63 -17.81
CA THR A 407 -12.18 6.06 -17.20
C THR A 407 -13.43 6.79 -17.66
N VAL A 408 -13.41 8.13 -17.74
CA VAL A 408 -14.54 8.91 -18.29
C VAL A 408 -14.78 8.57 -19.75
N VAL A 409 -13.74 8.50 -20.59
CA VAL A 409 -13.86 8.12 -22.00
C VAL A 409 -14.41 6.71 -22.13
N PHE A 410 -13.94 5.76 -21.33
CA PHE A 410 -14.45 4.38 -21.33
C PHE A 410 -15.93 4.33 -20.95
N VAL A 411 -16.35 5.04 -19.90
CA VAL A 411 -17.76 5.14 -19.50
C VAL A 411 -18.60 5.76 -20.61
N LEU A 412 -18.15 6.85 -21.24
CA LEU A 412 -18.82 7.47 -22.38
C LEU A 412 -18.91 6.51 -23.58
N LEU A 413 -17.87 5.73 -23.86
CA LEU A 413 -17.87 4.71 -24.91
C LEU A 413 -18.87 3.60 -24.60
N VAL A 414 -18.94 3.13 -23.35
CA VAL A 414 -19.94 2.16 -22.90
C VAL A 414 -21.34 2.73 -23.02
N LEU A 415 -21.56 3.99 -22.64
CA LEU A 415 -22.84 4.68 -22.80
C LEU A 415 -23.21 4.87 -24.28
N LEU A 416 -22.26 5.24 -25.14
CA LEU A 416 -22.45 5.34 -26.60
C LEU A 416 -22.72 3.97 -27.23
N LEU A 417 -22.07 2.91 -26.78
CA LEU A 417 -22.34 1.54 -27.23
C LEU A 417 -23.69 1.05 -26.74
N ARG A 418 -24.08 1.37 -25.50
CA ARG A 418 -25.43 1.11 -24.96
C ARG A 418 -26.49 1.90 -25.72
N TRP A 419 -26.24 3.16 -26.01
CA TRP A 419 -27.11 4.02 -26.81
C TRP A 419 -27.22 3.51 -28.25
N ARG A 420 -26.12 3.17 -28.93
CA ARG A 420 -26.14 2.54 -30.26
C ARG A 420 -26.79 1.15 -30.27
N ARG A 421 -26.71 0.38 -29.18
CA ARG A 421 -27.43 -0.90 -29.04
C ARG A 421 -28.91 -0.66 -28.81
N ALA A 422 -29.29 0.32 -27.98
CA ALA A 422 -30.67 0.72 -27.76
C ALA A 422 -31.28 1.31 -29.03
N ASP A 423 -30.55 2.14 -29.76
CA ASP A 423 -30.95 2.72 -31.03
C ASP A 423 -31.08 1.65 -32.12
N ARG A 424 -30.12 0.71 -32.25
CA ARG A 424 -30.31 -0.47 -33.12
C ARG A 424 -31.48 -1.35 -32.69
N ARG A 425 -31.76 -1.48 -31.39
CA ARG A 425 -32.97 -2.17 -30.90
C ARG A 425 -34.23 -1.38 -31.24
N ASN A 426 -34.21 -0.05 -31.17
CA ASN A 426 -35.33 0.82 -31.50
C ASN A 426 -35.58 0.84 -33.02
N VAL A 427 -34.54 0.87 -33.85
CA VAL A 427 -34.61 0.75 -35.32
C VAL A 427 -35.06 -0.66 -35.72
N ARG A 428 -34.57 -1.73 -35.08
CA ARG A 428 -35.09 -3.09 -35.29
C ARG A 428 -36.53 -3.24 -34.82
N ALA A 429 -36.91 -2.62 -33.71
CA ALA A 429 -38.30 -2.58 -33.24
C ALA A 429 -39.17 -1.74 -34.18
N ALA A 430 -38.65 -0.69 -34.79
CA ALA A 430 -39.32 0.11 -35.81
C ALA A 430 -39.45 -0.62 -37.15
N GLN A 431 -38.43 -1.38 -37.57
CA GLN A 431 -38.48 -2.29 -38.72
C GLN A 431 -39.43 -3.47 -38.48
N MET A 432 -39.47 -4.03 -37.27
CA MET A 432 -40.44 -5.07 -36.88
C MET A 432 -41.87 -4.49 -36.74
N ARG A 433 -42.03 -3.21 -36.38
CA ARG A 433 -43.31 -2.50 -36.43
C ARG A 433 -43.74 -2.14 -37.86
N GLY A 434 -42.79 -1.92 -38.77
CA GLY A 434 -43.03 -1.74 -40.21
C GLY A 434 -43.24 -3.06 -40.99
N ALA A 435 -42.88 -4.19 -40.38
CA ALA A 435 -43.11 -5.55 -40.91
C ALA A 435 -44.26 -6.27 -40.19
N ALA A 436 -45.26 -5.52 -39.71
CA ALA A 436 -46.57 -6.11 -39.45
C ALA A 436 -47.20 -6.48 -40.80
N VAL A 437 -46.99 -7.72 -41.24
CA VAL A 437 -47.76 -8.34 -42.32
C VAL A 437 -49.22 -8.04 -42.06
N VAL A 438 -49.87 -7.31 -42.97
CA VAL A 438 -51.32 -7.10 -42.95
C VAL A 438 -51.95 -8.49 -43.07
N ARG A 439 -52.33 -9.10 -41.95
CA ARG A 439 -53.06 -10.36 -41.94
C ARG A 439 -54.53 -10.03 -42.17
N GLY A 440 -54.99 -10.20 -43.40
CA GLY A 440 -56.40 -10.03 -43.77
C GLY A 440 -56.58 -9.74 -45.26
N VAL A 441 -57.75 -10.06 -45.80
CA VAL A 441 -58.11 -9.78 -47.20
C VAL A 441 -58.38 -8.27 -47.36
N THR A 442 -57.93 -7.67 -48.46
CA THR A 442 -58.16 -6.24 -48.75
C THR A 442 -59.65 -5.94 -48.94
N LYS A 443 -60.11 -4.73 -48.57
CA LYS A 443 -61.52 -4.30 -48.73
C LYS A 443 -62.04 -4.45 -50.16
N GLU A 444 -61.19 -4.12 -51.14
CA GLU A 444 -61.50 -4.22 -52.58
C GLU A 444 -61.81 -5.67 -52.99
N ARG A 445 -61.09 -6.63 -52.42
CA ARG A 445 -61.32 -8.06 -52.69
C ARG A 445 -62.51 -8.62 -51.92
N LEU A 446 -62.78 -8.09 -50.72
CA LEU A 446 -64.03 -8.37 -50.01
C LEU A 446 -65.21 -7.99 -50.92
N GLU A 447 -65.25 -6.79 -51.48
CA GLU A 447 -66.38 -6.30 -52.31
C GLU A 447 -66.65 -7.14 -53.57
N GLN A 448 -65.64 -7.88 -54.06
CA GLN A 448 -65.77 -8.77 -55.22
C GLN A 448 -66.42 -10.13 -54.90
N LEU A 449 -66.59 -10.49 -53.62
CA LEU A 449 -67.24 -11.74 -53.23
C LEU A 449 -68.76 -11.63 -53.37
N ARG A 450 -69.38 -12.69 -53.90
CA ARG A 450 -70.80 -12.71 -54.25
C ARG A 450 -71.68 -12.67 -53.00
N ILE A 451 -72.44 -11.60 -52.86
CA ILE A 451 -73.54 -11.48 -51.88
C ILE A 451 -74.83 -11.94 -52.57
N THR A 452 -75.58 -12.81 -51.92
CA THR A 452 -76.93 -13.21 -52.34
C THR A 452 -77.87 -13.09 -51.17
N LYS A 453 -79.16 -12.89 -51.44
CA LYS A 453 -80.18 -13.05 -50.40
C LYS A 453 -80.37 -14.52 -50.10
N TYR A 454 -80.40 -14.88 -48.83
CA TYR A 454 -80.72 -16.22 -48.39
C TYR A 454 -82.21 -16.50 -48.63
N SER A 455 -82.53 -17.69 -49.13
CA SER A 455 -83.90 -18.17 -49.35
C SER A 455 -83.95 -19.65 -49.04
N ARG A 456 -84.64 -20.00 -47.95
CA ARG A 456 -84.82 -21.37 -47.46
C ARG A 456 -85.59 -22.21 -48.48
N ALA A 457 -86.58 -21.60 -49.13
CA ALA A 457 -87.43 -22.22 -50.16
C ALA A 457 -86.66 -22.62 -51.44
N GLU A 458 -85.56 -21.95 -51.77
CA GLU A 458 -84.73 -22.29 -52.94
C GLU A 458 -83.71 -23.41 -52.66
N ARG A 459 -83.31 -23.61 -51.40
CA ARG A 459 -82.29 -24.62 -51.02
C ARG A 459 -82.87 -25.95 -50.59
N ASN A 460 -84.09 -25.99 -50.06
CA ASN A 460 -84.72 -27.23 -49.64
C ASN A 460 -86.12 -27.40 -50.26
N PRO A 461 -86.22 -27.97 -51.47
CA PRO A 461 -87.50 -28.13 -52.17
C PRO A 461 -88.48 -29.15 -51.54
N GLN A 462 -88.10 -29.81 -50.43
CA GLN A 462 -88.88 -30.86 -49.76
C GLN A 462 -88.87 -30.66 -48.24
N ALA A 463 -89.72 -29.80 -47.71
CA ALA A 463 -90.07 -29.81 -46.29
C ALA A 463 -91.61 -29.74 -46.14
N PRO A 464 -92.29 -30.85 -45.73
CA PRO A 464 -93.73 -30.87 -45.48
C PRO A 464 -94.10 -30.25 -44.11
N THR A 465 -95.31 -29.68 -44.07
CA THR A 465 -96.07 -29.22 -42.90
C THR A 465 -96.19 -30.26 -41.77
N GLU A 466 -95.96 -29.79 -40.53
CA GLU A 466 -96.52 -30.20 -39.22
C GLU A 466 -97.02 -31.65 -39.02
N GLN A 467 -96.36 -32.40 -38.11
CA GLN A 467 -97.02 -33.14 -36.99
C GLN A 467 -96.00 -33.84 -36.04
N LEU A 468 -96.38 -33.90 -34.76
CA LEU A 468 -95.60 -34.26 -33.56
C LEU A 468 -95.30 -35.77 -33.39
N ASN A 469 -94.10 -36.08 -32.87
CA ASN A 469 -93.74 -36.96 -31.71
C ASN A 469 -92.54 -37.91 -31.89
N PRO A 470 -91.85 -38.27 -30.78
CA PRO A 470 -90.39 -38.39 -30.73
C PRO A 470 -89.93 -39.85 -30.69
N ALA A 471 -88.89 -40.18 -31.46
CA ALA A 471 -87.84 -41.12 -31.10
C ALA A 471 -86.84 -41.26 -32.26
N ASP A 472 -85.57 -41.15 -31.89
CA ASP A 472 -84.39 -41.68 -32.59
C ASP A 472 -83.83 -40.91 -33.81
N GLY A 473 -82.70 -40.25 -33.55
CA GLY A 473 -81.45 -40.47 -34.28
C GLY A 473 -81.30 -39.96 -35.71
N GLY A 474 -80.59 -38.83 -35.86
CA GLY A 474 -79.60 -38.68 -36.93
C GLY A 474 -79.87 -37.62 -38.01
N SER A 475 -79.06 -36.55 -37.97
CA SER A 475 -78.56 -35.74 -39.08
C SER A 475 -79.56 -35.07 -40.04
N THR A 476 -79.72 -33.74 -39.90
CA THR A 476 -79.47 -32.68 -40.92
C THR A 476 -80.13 -31.36 -40.48
N GLU A 477 -79.66 -30.73 -39.41
CA GLU A 477 -80.07 -29.37 -39.00
C GLU A 477 -78.90 -28.35 -39.08
N SER A 478 -77.84 -28.66 -39.83
CA SER A 478 -76.63 -27.81 -39.88
C SER A 478 -76.52 -26.86 -41.08
N ASP A 479 -77.40 -26.98 -42.09
CA ASP A 479 -77.20 -26.30 -43.38
C ASP A 479 -77.82 -24.89 -43.44
N ASP A 480 -78.65 -24.54 -42.44
CA ASP A 480 -79.33 -23.26 -42.32
C ASP A 480 -78.74 -22.35 -41.22
N LEU A 481 -77.59 -22.72 -40.64
CA LEU A 481 -76.90 -21.95 -39.61
C LEU A 481 -75.62 -21.33 -40.16
N CYS A 482 -75.31 -20.10 -39.75
CA CYS A 482 -74.00 -19.52 -40.03
C CYS A 482 -72.94 -20.16 -39.11
N PRO A 483 -71.89 -20.83 -39.63
CA PRO A 483 -70.92 -21.53 -38.79
C PRO A 483 -70.03 -20.65 -37.90
N ILE A 484 -70.05 -19.32 -38.12
CA ILE A 484 -69.25 -18.37 -37.32
C ILE A 484 -70.00 -17.92 -36.07
N CYS A 485 -71.30 -17.61 -36.17
CA CYS A 485 -72.11 -17.16 -35.04
C CYS A 485 -73.06 -18.23 -34.50
N LEU A 486 -73.25 -19.33 -35.24
CA LEU A 486 -74.18 -20.43 -34.93
C LEU A 486 -75.65 -19.97 -34.83
N ILE A 487 -76.02 -18.92 -35.58
CA ILE A 487 -77.38 -18.37 -35.68
C ILE A 487 -77.97 -18.78 -37.03
N GLU A 488 -79.28 -19.09 -37.06
CA GLU A 488 -80.01 -19.46 -38.27
C GLU A 488 -80.10 -18.27 -39.23
N PHE A 489 -80.01 -18.54 -40.53
CA PHE A 489 -80.20 -17.51 -41.56
C PHE A 489 -81.68 -17.14 -41.69
N GLU A 490 -81.98 -15.85 -41.79
CA GLU A 490 -83.35 -15.39 -42.07
C GLU A 490 -83.63 -15.27 -43.58
N ASP A 491 -84.85 -15.58 -44.02
CA ASP A 491 -85.25 -15.42 -45.42
C ASP A 491 -85.16 -13.94 -45.85
N GLY A 492 -84.39 -13.70 -46.90
CA GLY A 492 -84.10 -12.37 -47.43
C GLY A 492 -82.85 -11.71 -46.86
N GLU A 493 -82.13 -12.36 -45.93
CA GLU A 493 -80.90 -11.84 -45.32
C GLU A 493 -79.70 -11.91 -46.28
N ASP A 494 -78.81 -10.91 -46.21
CA ASP A 494 -77.62 -10.86 -47.06
C ASP A 494 -76.56 -11.84 -46.56
N VAL A 495 -76.26 -12.85 -47.39
CA VAL A 495 -75.24 -13.85 -47.11
C VAL A 495 -74.12 -13.83 -48.15
N ARG A 496 -72.90 -14.11 -47.69
CA ARG A 496 -71.70 -14.16 -48.53
C ARG A 496 -71.42 -15.59 -48.96
N ASN A 497 -71.28 -15.80 -50.27
CA ASN A 497 -70.88 -17.08 -50.85
C ASN A 497 -69.39 -17.04 -51.19
N LEU A 498 -68.61 -17.91 -50.57
CA LEU A 498 -67.20 -18.06 -50.92
C LEU A 498 -67.03 -18.91 -52.19
N PRO A 499 -65.89 -18.80 -52.91
CA PRO A 499 -65.59 -19.67 -54.06
C PRO A 499 -65.57 -21.17 -53.73
N CYS A 500 -65.27 -21.50 -52.46
CA CYS A 500 -65.37 -22.87 -51.91
C CYS A 500 -66.80 -23.31 -51.58
N LYS A 501 -67.82 -22.53 -51.95
CA LYS A 501 -69.27 -22.77 -51.79
C LYS A 501 -69.81 -22.75 -50.36
N HIS A 502 -69.01 -22.40 -49.36
CA HIS A 502 -69.50 -22.16 -47.99
C HIS A 502 -70.16 -20.78 -47.87
N ILE A 503 -71.23 -20.71 -47.06
CA ILE A 503 -72.06 -19.51 -46.85
C ILE A 503 -71.96 -19.03 -45.40
N PHE A 504 -71.92 -17.70 -45.23
CA PHE A 504 -71.87 -17.03 -43.93
C PHE A 504 -72.63 -15.70 -43.98
N HIS A 505 -73.03 -15.15 -42.83
CA HIS A 505 -73.49 -13.76 -42.76
C HIS A 505 -72.38 -12.82 -43.23
N VAL A 506 -72.73 -11.79 -43.98
CA VAL A 506 -71.77 -10.80 -44.51
C VAL A 506 -70.93 -10.22 -43.37
N GLY A 507 -71.55 -9.76 -42.28
CA GLY A 507 -70.84 -9.20 -41.14
C GLY A 507 -69.90 -10.19 -40.43
N CYS A 508 -70.28 -11.47 -40.32
CA CYS A 508 -69.49 -12.47 -39.63
C CYS A 508 -68.21 -12.85 -40.40
N ILE A 509 -68.33 -13.08 -41.70
CA ILE A 509 -67.18 -13.50 -42.53
C ILE A 509 -66.27 -12.33 -42.87
N ASP A 510 -66.80 -11.11 -42.98
CA ASP A 510 -66.00 -9.93 -43.24
C ASP A 510 -65.11 -9.57 -42.04
N GLU A 511 -65.60 -9.73 -40.79
CA GLU A 511 -64.76 -9.65 -39.59
C GLU A 511 -63.68 -10.73 -39.55
N TRP A 512 -64.02 -11.96 -39.95
CA TRP A 512 -63.05 -13.06 -40.03
C TRP A 512 -61.91 -12.75 -41.00
N PHE A 513 -62.24 -12.19 -42.17
CA PHE A 513 -61.25 -11.83 -43.19
C PHE A 513 -60.41 -10.60 -42.87
N LYS A 514 -60.75 -9.81 -41.84
CA LYS A 514 -59.84 -8.77 -41.32
C LYS A 514 -58.57 -9.35 -40.69
N ARG A 515 -58.56 -10.64 -40.35
CA ARG A 515 -57.44 -11.31 -39.66
C ARG A 515 -56.96 -12.58 -40.34
N ASN A 516 -57.73 -13.13 -41.27
CA ASN A 516 -57.46 -14.39 -41.95
C ASN A 516 -57.69 -14.26 -43.47
N THR A 517 -57.09 -15.12 -44.29
CA THR A 517 -57.29 -15.15 -45.76
C THR A 517 -57.98 -16.44 -46.23
N SER A 518 -58.32 -17.33 -45.31
CA SER A 518 -58.87 -18.65 -45.60
C SER A 518 -60.28 -18.83 -45.03
N CYS A 519 -61.05 -19.71 -45.69
CA CYS A 519 -62.38 -20.09 -45.24
C CYS A 519 -62.34 -20.78 -43.84
N PRO A 520 -63.19 -20.38 -42.87
CA PRO A 520 -63.25 -21.03 -41.55
C PRO A 520 -63.55 -22.53 -41.61
N MET A 521 -64.33 -22.97 -42.61
CA MET A 521 -64.81 -24.36 -42.71
C MET A 521 -63.79 -25.29 -43.35
N CYS A 522 -63.21 -24.89 -44.48
CA CYS A 522 -62.35 -25.77 -45.28
C CYS A 522 -60.89 -25.31 -45.41
N LYS A 523 -60.54 -24.15 -44.83
CA LYS A 523 -59.21 -23.51 -44.89
C LYS A 523 -58.71 -23.20 -46.30
N SER A 524 -59.55 -23.32 -47.34
CA SER A 524 -59.20 -22.88 -48.69
C SER A 524 -58.89 -21.38 -48.69
N ASN A 525 -57.72 -21.02 -49.22
CA ASN A 525 -57.30 -19.63 -49.36
C ASN A 525 -58.16 -18.94 -50.43
N VAL A 526 -58.63 -17.73 -50.12
CA VAL A 526 -59.43 -16.91 -51.04
C VAL A 526 -58.52 -15.98 -51.88
N ASP A 527 -57.24 -15.90 -51.51
CA ASP A 527 -56.19 -15.14 -52.19
C ASP A 527 -55.33 -16.11 -53.03
N LEU A 528 -55.45 -16.06 -54.36
CA LEU A 528 -54.76 -16.97 -55.30
C LEU A 528 -53.65 -16.30 -56.11
N ASP A 529 -53.07 -15.18 -55.65
CA ASP A 529 -51.98 -14.47 -56.33
C ASP A 529 -50.76 -14.14 -55.44
N ALA A 530 -50.39 -15.03 -54.50
CA ALA A 530 -49.12 -14.95 -53.80
C ALA A 530 -48.14 -16.01 -54.33
N VAL A 531 -47.27 -15.59 -55.26
CA VAL A 531 -46.14 -16.35 -55.81
C VAL A 531 -45.17 -16.74 -54.70
N ASP A 532 -44.83 -18.04 -54.64
CA ASP A 532 -43.75 -18.61 -53.83
C ASP A 532 -42.41 -17.95 -54.17
N ILE A 533 -41.79 -17.28 -53.20
CA ILE A 533 -40.35 -16.96 -53.24
C ILE A 533 -39.65 -17.94 -52.31
N THR A 534 -38.98 -18.89 -52.94
CA THR A 534 -38.14 -19.92 -52.36
C THR A 534 -36.98 -19.34 -51.54
N VAL A 535 -36.76 -19.97 -50.38
CA VAL A 535 -35.61 -19.77 -49.50
C VAL A 535 -34.35 -20.35 -50.16
N GLU A 536 -33.35 -19.53 -50.44
CA GLU A 536 -31.98 -20.01 -50.68
C GLU A 536 -31.17 -19.95 -49.38
N THR A 537 -30.75 -21.12 -48.92
CA THR A 537 -29.76 -21.33 -47.85
C THR A 537 -28.32 -21.05 -48.34
N PRO A 538 -27.40 -20.66 -47.43
CA PRO A 538 -26.07 -20.14 -47.76
C PRO A 538 -25.05 -21.24 -48.06
N PRO A 539 -23.97 -20.97 -48.83
CA PRO A 539 -22.83 -21.85 -48.86
C PRO A 539 -21.94 -21.65 -47.62
N ALA A 540 -21.54 -22.79 -47.09
CA ALA A 540 -20.57 -22.95 -46.01
C ALA A 540 -19.20 -22.36 -46.39
N THR A 541 -18.50 -21.77 -45.41
CA THR A 541 -17.06 -22.03 -45.23
C THR A 541 -16.59 -21.62 -43.83
N ARG A 542 -16.22 -22.65 -43.07
CA ARG A 542 -15.09 -22.75 -42.12
C ARG A 542 -15.11 -21.89 -40.84
N GLY A 543 -15.53 -22.55 -39.75
CA GLY A 543 -14.65 -22.98 -38.66
C GLY A 543 -14.04 -21.92 -37.73
N GLY A 544 -14.52 -21.88 -36.48
CA GLY A 544 -13.66 -21.60 -35.31
C GLY A 544 -12.65 -22.74 -35.09
N ALA A 545 -11.62 -22.67 -34.25
CA ALA A 545 -11.43 -21.91 -33.02
C ALA A 545 -9.92 -21.80 -32.66
N VAL A 546 -9.59 -20.83 -31.79
CA VAL A 546 -8.76 -20.86 -30.55
C VAL A 546 -7.48 -21.75 -30.54
N VAL A 547 -6.32 -21.27 -30.06
CA VAL A 547 -5.69 -21.57 -28.74
C VAL A 547 -4.54 -20.57 -28.44
N THR A 548 -4.49 -20.06 -27.21
CA THR A 548 -3.34 -19.48 -26.46
C THR A 548 -2.78 -20.56 -25.48
N PRO A 549 -1.61 -20.47 -24.78
CA PRO A 549 -0.50 -19.50 -24.77
C PRO A 549 0.94 -20.13 -24.67
N VAL A 550 1.96 -19.25 -24.49
CA VAL A 550 3.33 -19.42 -23.92
C VAL A 550 4.43 -20.14 -24.73
N SER A 551 5.46 -19.37 -25.07
CA SER A 551 6.87 -19.57 -24.66
C SER A 551 7.57 -18.22 -24.60
#